data_AF-A0ABD5F270-F1
#
_entry.id   AF-A0ABD5F270-F1
#
_cell.length_a   1.000
_cell.length_b   1.000
_cell.length_c   1.000
_cell.angle_alpha   90.00
_cell.angle_beta   90.00
_cell.angle_gamma   90.00
#
_symmetry.space_group_name_H-M   'P 1'
#
loop_
_entity.id
_entity.type
_entity.pdbx_description
1 polymer ?
#
loop_
_entity_poly.entity_id
_entity_poly.type
_entity_poly.pdbx_seq_one_letter_code
_entity_poly.pdbx_strand_id
1 'polypeptide(L)'
;MRADYLSSRIETVRFVARLMRATAARAPRMNCFGLHEWAMVYRTPQLRHDQVPLRLGTAGTDAVVESMPLRCSHFDAFRFFTDAAVPRNDRQLSREHQIDAEQPGCIHAAMDTYKWAYKLGPLVPSELVMDALDLAADARALDM
;
A
#
# COMPACT_ATOMS: atom_id res chain seq x y z
N MET A 1 -30.89 -3.79 1.58
CA MET A 1 -29.91 -2.83 2.11
C MET A 1 -30.66 -1.61 2.61
N ARG A 2 -30.57 -1.24 3.90
CA ARG A 2 -31.31 -0.09 4.45
C ARG A 2 -30.75 1.22 3.88
N ALA A 3 -31.59 2.07 3.30
CA ALA A 3 -31.20 3.34 2.70
C ALA A 3 -30.38 4.23 3.67
N ASP A 4 -30.72 4.17 4.97
CA ASP A 4 -30.02 4.92 6.03
C ASP A 4 -28.54 4.52 6.17
N TYR A 5 -28.21 3.24 5.96
CA TYR A 5 -26.83 2.79 6.02
C TYR A 5 -26.03 3.28 4.82
N LEU A 6 -26.63 3.32 3.63
CA LEU A 6 -25.97 3.90 2.46
C LEU A 6 -25.73 5.40 2.68
N SER A 7 -26.73 6.14 3.15
CA SER A 7 -26.62 7.57 3.43
C SER A 7 -25.52 7.88 4.43
N SER A 8 -25.38 7.08 5.50
CA SER A 8 -24.31 7.27 6.50
C SER A 8 -22.91 6.94 5.99
N ARG A 9 -22.79 6.19 4.87
CA ARG A 9 -21.50 5.76 4.29
C ARG A 9 -21.19 6.40 2.93
N ILE A 10 -22.01 7.32 2.44
CA ILE A 10 -21.94 7.82 1.06
C ILE A 10 -20.57 8.39 0.68
N GLU A 11 -19.91 9.10 1.60
CA GLU A 11 -18.56 9.65 1.36
C GLU A 11 -17.49 8.55 1.26
N THR A 12 -17.61 7.48 2.07
CA THR A 12 -16.74 6.30 1.93
C THR A 12 -16.96 5.63 0.59
N VAL A 13 -18.21 5.43 0.19
CA VAL A 13 -18.56 4.83 -1.12
C VAL A 13 -17.96 5.66 -2.26
N ARG A 14 -18.17 6.98 -2.25
CA ARG A 14 -17.62 7.89 -3.26
C ARG A 14 -16.10 7.87 -3.30
N PHE A 15 -15.45 7.85 -2.15
CA PHE A 15 -13.99 7.75 -2.07
C PHE A 15 -13.49 6.42 -2.64
N VAL A 16 -13.99 5.28 -2.16
CA VAL A 16 -13.56 3.94 -2.60
C VAL A 16 -13.82 3.76 -4.10
N ALA A 17 -15.00 4.14 -4.59
CA ALA A 17 -15.32 4.03 -6.01
C ALA A 17 -14.38 4.87 -6.89
N ARG A 18 -14.04 6.10 -6.48
CA ARG A 18 -13.07 6.94 -7.20
C ARG A 18 -11.67 6.34 -7.18
N LEU A 19 -11.21 5.90 -6.00
CA LEU A 19 -9.90 5.28 -5.82
C LEU A 19 -9.76 4.02 -6.70
N MET A 20 -10.69 3.08 -6.58
CA MET A 20 -10.65 1.82 -7.33
C MET A 20 -10.71 2.03 -8.85
N ARG A 21 -11.56 2.94 -9.33
CA ARG A 21 -11.62 3.29 -10.76
C ARG A 21 -10.31 3.92 -11.24
N ALA A 22 -9.74 4.86 -10.49
CA ALA A 22 -8.49 5.51 -10.85
C ALA A 22 -7.32 4.51 -10.85
N THR A 23 -7.23 3.65 -9.83
CA THR A 23 -6.23 2.57 -9.76
C THR A 23 -6.36 1.62 -10.94
N ALA A 24 -7.56 1.09 -11.21
CA ALA A 24 -7.78 0.12 -12.29
C ALA A 24 -7.54 0.69 -13.70
N ALA A 25 -7.70 2.00 -13.90
CA ALA A 25 -7.50 2.66 -15.19
C ALA A 25 -6.03 2.96 -15.53
N ARG A 26 -5.10 2.82 -14.58
CA ARG A 26 -3.67 3.10 -14.82
C ARG A 26 -2.91 1.88 -15.32
N ALA A 27 -1.87 2.13 -16.09
CA ALA A 27 -0.90 1.09 -16.45
C ALA A 27 -0.22 0.54 -15.17
N PRO A 28 -0.08 -0.79 -15.04
CA PRO A 28 0.62 -1.38 -13.91
C PRO A 28 2.10 -1.02 -13.92
N ARG A 29 2.64 -0.69 -12.74
CA ARG A 29 4.08 -0.57 -12.48
C ARG A 29 4.54 -1.78 -11.69
N MET A 30 5.38 -2.60 -12.30
CA MET A 30 5.88 -3.88 -11.76
C MET A 30 7.35 -3.81 -11.33
N ASN A 31 7.86 -2.61 -11.05
CA ASN A 31 9.28 -2.34 -10.78
C ASN A 31 9.52 -1.67 -9.41
N CYS A 32 8.63 -1.91 -8.45
CA CYS A 32 8.83 -1.49 -7.04
C CYS A 32 9.71 -2.48 -6.27
N PHE A 33 9.72 -3.76 -6.66
CA PHE A 33 10.54 -4.84 -6.09
C PHE A 33 10.48 -4.99 -4.56
N GLY A 34 9.36 -4.62 -3.93
CA GLY A 34 9.22 -4.71 -2.47
C GLY A 34 10.13 -3.75 -1.68
N LEU A 35 10.79 -2.79 -2.35
CA LEU A 35 11.77 -1.89 -1.71
C LEU A 35 11.16 -0.96 -0.65
N HIS A 36 9.84 -0.93 -0.52
CA HIS A 36 9.17 -0.14 0.51
C HIS A 36 9.58 -0.56 1.92
N GLU A 37 9.83 -1.84 2.19
CA GLU A 37 10.27 -2.29 3.53
C GLU A 37 11.71 -1.84 3.82
N TRP A 38 12.59 -1.93 2.83
CA TRP A 38 13.97 -1.47 2.90
C TRP A 38 14.03 0.05 3.16
N ALA A 39 13.16 0.81 2.50
CA ALA A 39 13.02 2.24 2.69
C ALA A 39 12.50 2.64 4.10
N MET A 40 11.75 1.77 4.79
CA MET A 40 11.30 2.03 6.17
C MET A 40 12.43 1.92 7.20
N VAL A 41 13.54 1.28 6.84
CA VAL A 41 14.70 1.05 7.74
C VAL A 41 16.01 1.67 7.21
N TYR A 42 15.93 2.43 6.12
CA TYR A 42 17.09 3.05 5.48
C TYR A 42 17.70 4.17 6.33
N ARG A 43 19.00 4.07 6.63
CA ARG A 43 19.79 5.06 7.40
C ARG A 43 19.11 5.53 8.70
N THR A 44 18.42 4.64 9.40
CA THR A 44 17.81 4.95 10.69
C THR A 44 18.37 4.05 11.80
N PRO A 45 18.77 4.60 12.94
CA PRO A 45 19.10 3.80 14.11
C PRO A 45 17.85 3.32 14.86
N GLN A 46 16.66 3.88 14.61
CA GLN A 46 15.41 3.47 15.24
C GLN A 46 14.63 2.50 14.35
N LEU A 47 14.69 1.21 14.70
CA LEU A 47 13.88 0.16 14.09
C LEU A 47 12.62 -0.08 14.93
N ARG A 48 11.45 -0.18 14.29
CA ARG A 48 10.17 -0.48 14.99
C ARG A 48 10.13 -1.88 15.59
N HIS A 49 10.92 -2.80 15.04
CA HIS A 49 11.01 -4.20 15.43
C HIS A 49 12.48 -4.56 15.68
N ASP A 50 13.08 -3.95 16.69
CA ASP A 50 14.49 -4.13 17.05
C ASP A 50 14.83 -5.52 17.62
N GLN A 51 13.82 -6.28 18.03
CA GLN A 51 13.95 -7.67 18.52
C GLN A 51 14.40 -8.65 17.43
N VAL A 52 14.22 -8.31 16.15
CA VAL A 52 14.61 -9.15 15.01
C VAL A 52 15.69 -8.43 14.22
N PRO A 53 16.91 -8.99 14.09
CA PRO A 53 17.99 -8.31 13.39
C PRO A 53 17.72 -8.24 11.88
N LEU A 54 18.18 -7.16 11.25
CA LEU A 54 18.20 -7.05 9.79
C LEU A 54 19.09 -8.13 9.20
N ARG A 55 18.58 -8.90 8.23
CA ARG A 55 19.30 -10.02 7.60
C ARG A 55 20.65 -9.61 7.00
N LEU A 56 20.74 -8.41 6.44
CA LEU A 56 21.96 -7.86 5.83
C LEU A 56 22.68 -6.83 6.73
N GLY A 57 22.19 -6.60 7.95
CA GLY A 57 22.59 -5.48 8.79
C GLY A 57 22.26 -4.12 8.16
N THR A 58 22.54 -3.03 8.87
CA THR A 58 22.24 -1.66 8.41
C THR A 58 22.97 -1.33 7.11
N ALA A 59 24.28 -1.59 7.04
CA ALA A 59 25.09 -1.25 5.87
C ALA A 59 24.65 -1.99 4.60
N GLY A 60 24.29 -3.28 4.72
CA GLY A 60 23.78 -4.06 3.59
C GLY A 60 22.39 -3.60 3.15
N THR A 61 21.50 -3.28 4.08
CA THR A 61 20.19 -2.69 3.78
C THR A 61 20.31 -1.34 3.08
N ASP A 62 21.20 -0.48 3.56
CA ASP A 62 21.45 0.83 2.95
C ASP A 62 21.97 0.69 1.51
N ALA A 63 22.90 -0.25 1.29
CA ALA A 63 23.44 -0.53 -0.03
C ALA A 63 22.35 -0.99 -1.03
N VAL A 64 21.35 -1.77 -0.60
CA VAL A 64 20.22 -2.18 -1.46
C VAL A 64 19.41 -0.95 -1.89
N VAL A 65 19.03 -0.07 -0.95
CA VAL A 65 18.27 1.16 -1.24
C VAL A 65 19.08 2.13 -2.11
N GLU A 66 20.40 2.13 -2.00
CA GLU A 66 21.28 2.96 -2.81
C GLU A 66 21.49 2.41 -4.23
N SER A 67 21.38 1.09 -4.42
CA SER A 67 21.65 0.42 -5.70
C SER A 67 20.58 0.62 -6.78
N MET A 68 19.36 1.00 -6.41
CA MET A 68 18.23 1.12 -7.34
C MET A 68 17.19 2.16 -6.87
N PRO A 69 16.44 2.79 -7.80
CA PRO A 69 15.48 3.83 -7.45
C PRO A 69 14.27 3.28 -6.68
N LEU A 70 13.80 4.01 -5.67
CA LEU A 70 12.53 3.73 -5.01
C LEU A 70 11.38 4.22 -5.91
N ARG A 71 10.38 3.36 -6.14
CA ARG A 71 9.25 3.65 -7.05
C ARG A 71 7.89 3.32 -6.43
N CYS A 72 7.81 3.44 -5.11
CA CYS A 72 6.57 3.19 -4.39
C CYS A 72 5.49 4.18 -4.85
N SER A 73 4.30 3.66 -5.14
CA SER A 73 3.12 4.42 -5.53
C SER A 73 2.01 4.37 -4.47
N HIS A 74 2.20 3.58 -3.42
CA HIS A 74 1.19 3.30 -2.41
C HIS A 74 1.46 4.09 -1.14
N PHE A 75 0.59 5.06 -0.83
CA PHE A 75 0.84 6.01 0.26
C PHE A 75 0.88 5.36 1.64
N ASP A 76 0.06 4.32 1.90
CA ASP A 76 0.03 3.68 3.21
C ASP A 76 1.34 2.94 3.55
N ALA A 77 2.13 2.55 2.54
CA ALA A 77 3.50 2.07 2.71
C ALA A 77 4.49 3.25 2.77
N PHE A 78 4.39 4.19 1.83
CA PHE A 78 5.32 5.32 1.73
C PHE A 78 5.40 6.19 3.00
N ARG A 79 4.28 6.40 3.71
CA ARG A 79 4.24 7.21 4.94
C ARG A 79 5.12 6.68 6.08
N PHE A 80 5.70 5.50 5.91
CA PHE A 80 6.60 4.87 6.86
C PHE A 80 8.07 4.92 6.44
N PHE A 81 8.37 5.47 5.26
CA PHE A 81 9.75 5.67 4.82
C PHE A 81 10.48 6.56 5.82
N THR A 82 11.78 6.31 5.99
CA THR A 82 12.63 7.22 6.78
C THR A 82 12.78 8.55 6.06
N ASP A 83 13.11 9.60 6.81
CA ASP A 83 13.37 10.94 6.23
C ASP A 83 14.44 10.90 5.14
N ALA A 84 15.43 10.00 5.27
CA ALA A 84 16.47 9.79 4.28
C ALA A 84 15.99 9.04 3.01
N ALA A 85 14.95 8.21 3.12
CA ALA A 85 14.39 7.45 2.01
C ALA A 85 13.31 8.21 1.23
N VAL A 86 12.54 9.07 1.91
CA VAL A 86 11.50 9.93 1.30
C VAL A 86 11.96 10.63 0.01
N PRO A 87 13.10 11.36 -0.02
CA PRO A 87 13.54 12.06 -1.23
C PRO A 87 14.08 11.13 -2.33
N ARG A 88 14.30 9.83 -2.05
CA ARG A 88 14.77 8.85 -3.05
C ARG A 88 13.63 8.22 -3.84
N ASN A 89 12.38 8.37 -3.40
CA ASN A 89 11.23 7.87 -4.14
C ASN A 89 10.96 8.74 -5.38
N ASP A 90 10.62 8.10 -6.49
CA ASP A 90 10.28 8.71 -7.79
C ASP A 90 9.30 9.90 -7.67
N ARG A 91 8.42 9.84 -6.66
CA ARG A 91 7.51 10.91 -6.29
C ARG A 91 7.31 10.94 -4.78
N GLN A 92 7.27 12.13 -4.19
CA GLN A 92 6.79 12.27 -2.81
C GLN A 92 5.27 12.09 -2.76
N LEU A 93 4.80 11.09 -2.02
CA LEU A 93 3.37 10.78 -1.92
C LEU A 93 2.74 11.52 -0.74
N SER A 94 1.47 11.87 -0.90
CA SER A 94 0.62 12.40 0.19
C SER A 94 -0.71 11.67 0.21
N ARG A 95 -1.38 11.69 1.37
CA ARG A 95 -2.73 11.14 1.53
C ARG A 95 -3.72 11.78 0.54
N GLU A 96 -3.63 13.11 0.42
CA GLU A 96 -4.49 13.91 -0.46
C GLU A 96 -4.43 13.44 -1.91
N HIS A 97 -3.22 13.13 -2.40
CA HIS A 97 -3.00 12.68 -3.77
C HIS A 97 -2.95 11.15 -3.94
N GLN A 98 -3.43 10.38 -2.96
CA GLN A 98 -3.43 8.91 -3.03
C GLN A 98 -4.15 8.42 -4.31
N ILE A 99 -5.30 9.01 -4.62
CA ILE A 99 -6.07 8.69 -5.83
C ILE A 99 -5.24 8.90 -7.10
N ASP A 100 -4.29 9.82 -7.12
CA ASP A 100 -3.47 10.16 -8.28
C ASP A 100 -2.24 9.26 -8.46
N ALA A 101 -1.85 8.53 -7.41
CA ALA A 101 -0.62 7.76 -7.38
C ALA A 101 -0.84 6.24 -7.48
N GLU A 102 -1.91 5.74 -6.86
CA GLU A 102 -2.20 4.30 -6.77
C GLU A 102 -2.33 3.64 -8.15
N GLN A 103 -1.85 2.41 -8.27
CA GLN A 103 -1.78 1.69 -9.55
C GLN A 103 -1.92 0.18 -9.32
N PRO A 104 -2.41 -0.59 -10.31
CA PRO A 104 -2.91 -1.94 -10.07
C PRO A 104 -1.83 -3.02 -9.90
N GLY A 105 -0.57 -2.72 -10.24
CA GLY A 105 0.58 -3.59 -10.02
C GLY A 105 1.18 -3.51 -8.62
N CYS A 106 0.67 -2.67 -7.73
CA CYS A 106 1.14 -2.63 -6.34
C CYS A 106 0.47 -3.74 -5.54
N ILE A 107 1.27 -4.59 -4.90
CA ILE A 107 0.74 -5.68 -4.07
C ILE A 107 -0.14 -5.18 -2.93
N HIS A 108 0.20 -4.05 -2.33
CA HIS A 108 -0.62 -3.43 -1.29
C HIS A 108 -1.94 -2.87 -1.80
N ALA A 109 -2.01 -2.42 -3.06
CA ALA A 109 -3.28 -2.01 -3.65
C ALA A 109 -4.21 -3.22 -3.81
N ALA A 110 -3.66 -4.40 -4.10
CA ALA A 110 -4.41 -5.66 -4.12
C ALA A 110 -4.87 -6.06 -2.70
N MET A 111 -3.98 -6.03 -1.70
CA MET A 111 -4.34 -6.31 -0.29
C MET A 111 -5.41 -5.35 0.23
N ASP A 112 -5.35 -4.08 -0.16
CA ASP A 112 -6.30 -3.05 0.24
C ASP A 112 -7.72 -3.28 -0.28
N THR A 113 -7.92 -4.11 -1.30
CA THR A 113 -9.27 -4.47 -1.76
C THR A 113 -10.10 -5.07 -0.63
N TYR A 114 -9.49 -5.89 0.24
CA TYR A 114 -10.14 -6.42 1.44
C TYR A 114 -10.51 -5.29 2.40
N LYS A 115 -9.58 -4.38 2.70
CA LYS A 115 -9.82 -3.20 3.54
C LYS A 115 -11.03 -2.40 3.04
N TRP A 116 -11.14 -2.19 1.74
CA TRP A 116 -12.23 -1.43 1.13
C TRP A 116 -13.55 -2.19 1.13
N ALA A 117 -13.56 -3.47 0.73
CA ALA A 117 -14.75 -4.32 0.77
C ALA A 117 -15.31 -4.43 2.20
N TYR A 118 -14.44 -4.71 3.17
CA TYR A 118 -14.79 -4.77 4.59
C TYR A 118 -15.37 -3.43 5.10
N LYS A 119 -14.76 -2.30 4.72
CA LYS A 119 -15.30 -0.97 5.09
C LYS A 119 -16.68 -0.73 4.51
N LEU A 120 -16.95 -1.16 3.28
CA LEU A 120 -18.27 -1.01 2.66
C LEU A 120 -19.31 -1.96 3.30
N GLY A 121 -18.87 -3.08 3.87
CA GLY A 121 -19.69 -3.98 4.68
C GLY A 121 -20.95 -4.43 3.94
N PRO A 122 -22.17 -4.26 4.50
CA PRO A 122 -23.41 -4.73 3.89
C PRO A 122 -23.82 -3.98 2.62
N LEU A 123 -22.99 -3.05 2.11
CA LEU A 123 -23.17 -2.41 0.80
C LEU A 123 -22.63 -3.26 -0.36
N VAL A 124 -21.84 -4.29 -0.08
CA VAL A 124 -21.31 -5.22 -1.07
C VAL A 124 -21.71 -6.66 -0.70
N PRO A 125 -21.78 -7.59 -1.67
CA PRO A 125 -22.00 -9.00 -1.37
C PRO A 125 -20.90 -9.55 -0.46
N SER A 126 -21.26 -10.47 0.44
CA SER A 126 -20.29 -11.13 1.33
C SER A 126 -19.24 -11.90 0.55
N GLU A 127 -19.61 -12.45 -0.60
CA GLU A 127 -18.73 -13.16 -1.52
C GLU A 127 -17.58 -12.27 -1.98
N LEU A 128 -17.85 -11.00 -2.30
CA LEU A 128 -16.80 -10.05 -2.69
C LEU A 128 -15.83 -9.75 -1.54
N VAL A 129 -16.31 -9.75 -0.30
CA VAL A 129 -15.44 -9.55 0.87
C VAL A 129 -14.52 -10.76 1.05
N MET A 130 -15.04 -11.98 0.83
CA MET A 130 -14.26 -13.21 0.90
C MET A 130 -13.24 -13.31 -0.24
N ASP A 131 -13.63 -13.02 -1.49
CA ASP A 131 -12.70 -13.00 -2.63
C ASP A 131 -11.54 -12.01 -2.39
N ALA A 132 -11.85 -10.84 -1.83
CA ALA A 132 -10.84 -9.84 -1.50
C ALA A 132 -9.94 -10.28 -0.34
N LEU A 133 -10.48 -11.02 0.64
CA LEU A 133 -9.69 -11.60 1.73
C LEU A 133 -8.71 -12.65 1.21
N ASP A 134 -9.16 -13.56 0.35
CA ASP A 134 -8.31 -14.59 -0.26
C ASP A 134 -7.19 -13.94 -1.08
N LEU A 135 -7.51 -12.93 -1.90
CA LEU A 135 -6.50 -12.16 -2.63
C LEU A 135 -5.51 -11.46 -1.69
N ALA A 136 -5.98 -10.90 -0.58
CA ALA A 136 -5.09 -10.25 0.39
C ALA A 136 -4.18 -11.27 1.10
N ALA A 137 -4.64 -12.49 1.35
CA ALA A 137 -3.84 -13.57 1.91
C ALA A 137 -2.76 -14.04 0.92
N ASP A 138 -3.10 -14.23 -0.35
CA ASP A 138 -2.15 -14.58 -1.41
C ASP A 138 -1.08 -13.50 -1.58
N ALA A 139 -1.50 -12.23 -1.62
CA ALA A 139 -0.60 -11.10 -1.69
C ALA A 139 0.33 -11.02 -0.47
N ARG A 140 -0.18 -11.33 0.73
CA ARG A 140 0.62 -11.34 1.96
C ARG A 140 1.73 -12.38 1.94
N ALA A 141 1.52 -13.52 1.28
CA ALA A 141 2.55 -14.55 1.15
C ALA A 141 3.76 -14.09 0.30
N LEU A 142 3.58 -13.09 -0.57
CA LEU A 142 4.65 -12.51 -1.39
C LEU A 142 5.29 -11.25 -0.76
N ASP A 143 4.57 -10.56 0.13
CA ASP A 143 5.06 -9.35 0.82
C ASP A 143 5.97 -9.69 2.03
N MET A 144 6.00 -10.94 2.49
CA MET A 144 6.78 -11.45 3.64
C MET A 144 8.02 -12.24 3.22
#